data_AF-A0A9D0NYP6-F1
#
_entry.id   AF-A0A9D0NYP6-F1
#
_cell.length_a   1.000
_cell.length_b   1.000
_cell.length_c   1.000
_cell.angle_alpha   90.00
_cell.angle_beta   90.00
_cell.angle_gamma   90.00
#
_symmetry.space_group_name_H-M   'P 1'
#
loop_
_entity.id
_entity.type
_entity.pdbx_description
1 polymer ?
#
loop_
_entity_poly.entity_id
_entity_poly.type
_entity_poly.pdbx_seq_one_letter_code
_entity_poly.pdbx_strand_id
1 'polypeptide(L)' 'MKNTKFDKSKLPSRHVTEGPERAPHRSYLYAMGLSEAEIHQPLVGVATCWNEAAPCNIA' A
#
# COMPACT_ATOMS: atom_id res chain seq x y z
N MET A 1 -11.47 -13.65 -14.60
CA MET A 1 -11.84 -14.05 -13.23
C MET A 1 -10.98 -13.26 -12.25
N LYS A 2 -11.56 -12.35 -11.45
CA LYS A 2 -10.82 -11.67 -10.38
C LYS A 2 -10.54 -12.71 -9.28
N ASN A 3 -9.36 -13.33 -9.34
CA ASN A 3 -8.89 -14.26 -8.33
C ASN A 3 -8.67 -13.47 -7.03
N THR A 4 -9.69 -13.40 -6.16
CA THR A 4 -9.68 -12.49 -5.02
C THR A 4 -9.57 -13.28 -3.74
N LYS A 5 -8.35 -13.76 -3.48
CA LYS A 5 -7.95 -14.24 -2.14
C LYS A 5 -8.28 -13.20 -1.06
N PHE A 6 -8.36 -11.92 -1.43
CA PHE A 6 -8.71 -10.80 -0.55
C PHE A 6 -9.85 -9.96 -1.12
N ASP A 7 -10.87 -9.73 -0.30
CA ASP A 7 -11.98 -8.81 -0.59
C ASP A 7 -11.57 -7.37 -0.23
N LYS A 8 -11.28 -6.57 -1.26
CA LYS A 8 -10.82 -5.18 -1.10
C LYS A 8 -11.87 -4.29 -0.42
N SER A 9 -13.16 -4.59 -0.54
CA SER A 9 -14.22 -3.79 0.10
C SER A 9 -14.12 -3.80 1.63
N LYS A 10 -13.46 -4.81 2.21
CA LYS A 10 -13.22 -4.96 3.65
C LYS A 10 -11.87 -4.39 4.10
N LEU A 11 -10.99 -4.02 3.18
CA LEU A 11 -9.63 -3.56 3.50
C LEU A 11 -9.55 -2.03 3.60
N PRO A 12 -8.75 -1.47 4.52
CA PRO A 12 -8.55 -0.02 4.63
C PRO A 12 -7.94 0.60 3.38
N SER A 13 -7.08 -0.14 2.65
CA SER A 13 -6.43 0.37 1.44
C SER A 13 -7.42 0.81 0.34
N ARG A 14 -8.66 0.33 0.36
CA ARG A 14 -9.67 0.68 -0.65
C ARG A 14 -9.93 2.18 -0.76
N HIS A 15 -9.80 2.91 0.34
CA HIS A 15 -10.09 4.34 0.41
C HIS A 15 -9.13 5.19 -0.44
N VAL A 16 -8.00 4.61 -0.87
CA VAL A 16 -6.99 5.30 -1.69
C VAL A 16 -6.70 4.59 -3.02
N THR A 17 -7.21 3.38 -3.24
CA THR A 17 -6.93 2.60 -4.46
C THR A 17 -8.16 2.39 -5.35
N GLU A 18 -9.37 2.31 -4.80
CA GLU A 18 -10.56 1.92 -5.55
C GLU A 18 -11.41 3.12 -5.95
N GLY A 19 -11.96 3.11 -7.15
CA GLY A 19 -12.87 4.16 -7.65
C GLY A 19 -12.19 5.23 -8.53
N PRO A 20 -12.91 5.85 -9.48
CA PRO A 20 -12.37 6.90 -10.33
C PRO A 20 -11.89 8.13 -9.54
N GLU A 21 -12.57 8.45 -8.43
CA GLU A 21 -12.26 9.61 -7.58
C GLU A 21 -10.92 9.46 -6.85
N ARG A 22 -10.36 8.24 -6.80
CA ARG A 22 -9.03 7.95 -6.23
C ARG A 22 -7.91 7.96 -7.27
N ALA A 23 -8.17 8.40 -8.49
CA ALA A 23 -7.12 8.55 -9.52
C ALA A 23 -5.90 9.39 -9.05
N PRO A 24 -6.06 10.52 -8.32
CA PRO A 24 -4.92 11.28 -7.81
C PRO A 24 -4.11 10.53 -6.74
N HIS A 25 -4.77 9.65 -5.98
CA HIS A 25 -4.09 8.84 -4.97
C HIS A 25 -3.27 7.73 -5.66
N ARG A 26 -3.87 7.07 -6.67
CA ARG A 26 -3.17 6.07 -7.48
C ARG A 26 -2.00 6.64 -8.26
N SER A 27 -2.05 7.90 -8.72
CA SER A 27 -0.90 8.50 -9.42
C SER A 27 0.37 8.53 -8.57
N TYR A 28 0.26 8.74 -7.26
CA TYR A 28 1.41 8.64 -6.37
C TYR A 28 1.94 7.21 -6.23
N LEU A 29 1.05 6.21 -6.20
CA LEU A 29 1.44 4.80 -6.18
C LEU A 29 2.16 4.40 -7.47
N TYR A 30 1.67 4.84 -8.63
CA TYR A 30 2.36 4.65 -9.92
C TYR A 30 3.72 5.35 -9.94
N ALA A 31 3.83 6.57 -9.39
CA ALA A 31 5.10 7.28 -9.31
C ALA A 31 6.14 6.57 -8.42
N MET A 32 5.68 5.81 -7.41
CA MET A 32 6.53 4.93 -6.60
C MET A 32 6.85 3.58 -7.28
N GLY A 33 6.38 3.37 -8.51
CA GLY A 33 6.69 2.19 -9.32
C GLY A 33 5.70 1.02 -9.19
N LEU A 34 4.56 1.21 -8.53
CA LEU A 34 3.60 0.12 -8.35
C LEU A 34 2.80 -0.18 -9.63
N SER A 35 2.71 -1.48 -9.89
CA SER A 35 1.66 -2.22 -10.57
C SER A 35 0.22 -1.72 -10.48
N GLU A 36 -0.57 -1.66 -11.55
CA GLU A 36 -2.04 -1.69 -11.37
C GLU A 36 -2.47 -2.97 -10.62
N ALA A 37 -1.86 -4.12 -10.97
CA ALA A 37 -2.10 -5.38 -10.29
C ALA A 37 -1.70 -5.32 -8.80
N GLU A 38 -0.59 -4.65 -8.47
CA GLU A 38 -0.08 -4.51 -7.11
C GLU A 38 -0.91 -3.53 -6.28
N ILE A 39 -1.37 -2.42 -6.87
CA ILE A 39 -2.27 -1.46 -6.21
C ILE A 39 -3.57 -2.14 -5.74
N HIS A 40 -4.06 -3.13 -6.49
CA HIS A 40 -5.25 -3.90 -6.11
C HIS A 40 -4.98 -4.97 -5.03
N GLN A 41 -3.72 -5.29 -4.70
CA GLN A 41 -3.38 -6.16 -3.57
C GLN A 41 -3.54 -5.43 -2.22
N PRO A 42 -3.67 -6.13 -1.08
CA PRO A 42 -3.66 -5.49 0.23
C PRO A 42 -2.39 -4.67 0.46
N LEU A 43 -2.53 -3.41 0.87
CA LEU A 43 -1.37 -2.59 1.25
C LEU A 43 -1.02 -2.86 2.72
N VAL A 44 0.23 -3.22 2.98
CA VAL A 44 0.76 -3.52 4.32
C VAL A 44 1.79 -2.46 4.68
N GLY A 45 1.50 -1.65 5.71
CA GLY A 45 2.47 -0.72 6.26
C GLY A 45 3.48 -1.47 7.13
N VAL A 46 4.77 -1.37 6.79
CA VAL A 46 5.87 -1.87 7.63
C VAL A 46 6.43 -0.70 8.41
N ALA A 47 6.14 -0.65 9.70
CA ALA A 47 6.70 0.35 10.60
C ALA A 47 8.01 -0.19 11.19
N THR A 48 9.09 0.58 11.06
CA THR A 48 10.38 0.26 11.67
C THR A 48 10.79 1.39 12.61
N CYS A 49 11.46 1.04 13.71
CA CYS A 49 12.04 2.01 14.64
C CYS A 49 13.53 2.24 14.39
N TRP A 50 14.04 1.85 13.21
CA TRP A 50 15.46 1.96 12.90
C TRP A 50 15.93 3.42 12.98
N ASN A 51 17.03 3.63 13.69
CA ASN A 51 17.76 4.91 13.75
C ASN A 51 19.16 4.69 14.34
N GLU A 52 20.06 5.63 14.09
CA GLU A 52 21.45 5.60 14.58
C GLU A 52 21.66 6.38 15.90
N ALA A 53 20.58 6.87 16.52
CA ALA A 53 20.69 7.68 17.74
C ALA A 53 21.01 6.84 18.98
N ALA A 54 20.67 5.55 18.97
CA ALA A 54 20.92 4.63 20.07
C ALA A 54 21.13 3.19 19.55
N PRO A 55 21.92 2.36 20.24
CA PRO A 55 22.26 1.02 19.78
C PRO A 55 21.07 0.05 19.72
N CYS A 56 19.96 0.34 20.40
CA CYS A 56 18.78 -0.51 20.40
C CYS A 56 18.05 -0.60 19.04
N ASN A 57 18.38 0.27 18.08
CA ASN A 57 17.66 0.39 16.81
C ASN A 57 18.54 0.17 15.55
N ILE A 58 19.82 -0.21 15.70
CA ILE A 58 20.76 -0.40 14.57
C ILE A 58 21.09 -1.86 14.24
N ALA A 59 20.77 -2.81 15.14
CA ALA A 59 21.11 -4.21 15.01
C ALA A 59 19.99 -5.05 14.38
#